data_AF-A0A6B2CPB0-F1
#
_entry.id   AF-A0A6B2CPB0-F1
#
_cell.length_a   1.000
_cell.length_b   1.000
_cell.length_c   1.000
_cell.angle_alpha   90.00
_cell.angle_beta   90.00
_cell.angle_gamma   90.00
#
_symmetry.space_group_name_H-M   'P 1'
#
loop_
_entity.id
_entity.type
_entity.pdbx_description
1 polymer ?
#
loop_
_entity_poly.entity_id
_entity_poly.type
_entity_poly.pdbx_seq_one_letter_code
_entity_poly.pdbx_strand_id
1 'polypeptide(L)' 'MVYRDGGGWTDIASRINQGLGYTSVEEAAHIIRSLLNDSERLRALSARAREVAKGFSYETFRARVNEVIRLLTAKGP' A
#
# COMPACT_ATOMS: atom_id res chain seq x y z
N MET A 1 -9.44 -4.74 5.32
CA MET A 1 -10.05 -3.65 4.53
C MET A 1 -9.74 -3.93 3.08
N VAL A 2 -10.75 -4.04 2.22
CA VAL A 2 -10.57 -4.08 0.77
C VAL A 2 -10.81 -2.65 0.28
N TYR A 3 -10.06 -2.14 -0.71
CA TYR A 3 -10.35 -0.81 -1.27
C TYR A 3 -10.73 -0.91 -2.73
N ARG A 4 -11.65 -0.03 -3.13
CA ARG A 4 -12.12 0.10 -4.50
C ARG A 4 -10.95 0.46 -5.42
N ASP A 5 -10.92 -0.13 -6.60
CA ASP A 5 -9.90 0.13 -7.61
C ASP A 5 -9.94 1.61 -8.02
N GLY A 6 -8.91 2.34 -7.57
CA GLY A 6 -8.78 3.79 -7.72
C GLY A 6 -7.39 4.26 -7.28
N GLY A 7 -7.14 5.58 -7.37
CA GLY A 7 -5.79 6.16 -7.17
C GLY A 7 -5.10 5.74 -5.87
N GLY A 8 -5.73 6.01 -4.72
CA GLY A 8 -5.14 5.67 -3.41
C GLY A 8 -4.98 4.15 -3.15
N TRP A 9 -5.85 3.31 -3.70
CA TRP A 9 -5.65 1.85 -3.67
C TRP A 9 -4.46 1.43 -4.54
N THR A 10 -4.35 1.99 -5.74
CA THR A 10 -3.25 1.71 -6.67
C THR A 10 -1.91 2.13 -6.06
N ASP A 11 -1.87 3.24 -5.34
CA ASP A 11 -0.62 3.73 -4.76
C ASP A 11 -0.13 2.92 -3.54
N ILE A 12 -1.02 2.21 -2.86
CA ILE A 12 -0.72 1.57 -1.56
C ILE A 12 -0.95 0.06 -1.60
N ALA A 13 -2.17 -0.37 -1.90
CA ALA A 13 -2.57 -1.77 -1.84
C ALA A 13 -2.05 -2.60 -3.02
N SER A 14 -1.94 -2.01 -4.23
CA SER A 14 -1.37 -2.72 -5.38
C SER A 14 0.09 -3.16 -5.16
N ARG A 15 0.84 -2.41 -4.33
CA ARG A 15 2.21 -2.74 -3.93
C ARG A 15 2.29 -3.98 -3.03
N ILE A 16 1.17 -4.35 -2.42
CA ILE A 16 1.02 -5.53 -1.57
C ILE A 16 0.51 -6.71 -2.41
N ASN A 17 -0.62 -6.55 -3.11
CA ASN A 17 -1.17 -7.57 -4.00
C ASN A 17 -2.23 -6.96 -4.94
N GLN A 18 -2.09 -7.16 -6.24
CA GLN A 18 -3.03 -6.62 -7.24
C GLN A 18 -4.41 -7.28 -7.21
N GLY A 19 -4.53 -8.52 -6.73
CA GLY A 19 -5.80 -9.25 -6.59
C GLY A 19 -6.61 -8.89 -5.34
N LEU A 20 -6.23 -7.82 -4.64
CA LEU A 20 -7.04 -7.22 -3.56
C LEU A 20 -7.88 -6.03 -4.04
N GLY A 21 -7.88 -5.80 -5.35
CA GLY A 21 -8.68 -4.79 -6.00
C GLY A 21 -10.12 -5.25 -6.20
N TYR A 22 -11.06 -4.31 -6.27
CA TYR A 22 -12.42 -4.61 -6.68
C TYR A 22 -13.10 -3.43 -7.35
N THR A 23 -14.07 -3.78 -8.20
CA THR A 23 -14.92 -2.84 -8.92
C THR A 23 -16.38 -2.89 -8.45
N SER A 24 -16.81 -3.97 -7.78
CA SER A 24 -18.16 -4.17 -7.25
C SER A 24 -18.19 -4.70 -5.80
N VAL A 25 -19.35 -4.61 -5.15
CA VAL A 25 -19.54 -5.09 -3.78
C VAL A 25 -19.48 -6.62 -3.71
N GLU A 26 -19.95 -7.30 -4.75
CA GLU A 26 -19.95 -8.76 -4.88
C GLU A 26 -18.52 -9.30 -4.97
N GLU A 27 -17.66 -8.62 -5.74
CA GLU A 27 -16.25 -8.94 -5.87
C GLU A 27 -15.52 -8.73 -4.53
N ALA A 28 -15.79 -7.62 -3.84
CA ALA A 28 -15.25 -7.37 -2.51
C ALA A 28 -15.65 -8.48 -1.52
N ALA A 29 -16.92 -8.89 -1.51
CA ALA A 29 -17.40 -9.98 -0.65
C ALA A 29 -16.72 -11.31 -0.97
N HIS A 30 -16.50 -11.62 -2.26
CA HIS A 30 -15.81 -12.83 -2.68
C HIS A 30 -14.34 -12.85 -2.22
N ILE A 31 -13.63 -11.73 -2.38
CA ILE A 31 -12.23 -11.57 -1.95
C ILE A 31 -12.12 -11.73 -0.43
N ILE A 32 -13.00 -11.07 0.35
CA ILE A 32 -13.01 -11.21 1.81
C ILE A 32 -13.21 -12.67 2.20
N ARG A 33 -14.20 -13.35 1.63
CA ARG A 33 -14.46 -14.76 1.93
C ARG A 33 -13.27 -15.66 1.58
N SER A 34 -12.64 -15.43 0.43
CA SER A 34 -11.44 -16.18 0.02
C SER A 34 -10.29 -16.00 1.01
N LEU A 35 -10.06 -14.77 1.47
CA LEU A 35 -8.99 -14.48 2.45
C LEU A 35 -9.27 -15.05 3.84
N LEU A 36 -10.52 -15.03 4.28
CA LEU A 36 -10.90 -15.58 5.59
C LEU A 36 -10.80 -17.12 5.63
N ASN A 37 -10.95 -17.77 4.47
CA ASN A 37 -10.81 -19.23 4.34
C ASN A 37 -9.35 -19.68 4.17
N ASP A 38 -8.39 -18.76 4.04
CA ASP A 38 -6.98 -19.05 3.81
C ASP A 38 -6.11 -18.21 4.77
N SER A 39 -5.91 -18.76 5.97
CA SER A 39 -5.20 -18.10 7.07
C SER A 39 -3.71 -17.87 6.77
N GLU A 40 -3.09 -18.75 5.99
CA GLU A 40 -1.69 -18.62 5.58
C GLU A 40 -1.52 -17.44 4.61
N ARG A 41 -2.35 -17.38 3.56
CA ARG A 41 -2.36 -16.27 2.62
C ARG A 41 -2.67 -14.95 3.33
N LEU A 42 -3.62 -14.94 4.25
CA LEU A 42 -3.94 -13.75 5.04
C LEU A 42 -2.74 -13.28 5.88
N ARG A 43 -2.01 -14.21 6.52
CA ARG A 43 -0.82 -13.89 7.33
C ARG A 43 0.31 -13.34 6.46
N ALA A 44 0.56 -13.95 5.31
CA ALA A 44 1.58 -13.49 4.36
C ALA A 44 1.28 -12.07 3.84
N LEU A 45 0.03 -11.82 3.43
CA LEU A 45 -0.41 -10.49 3.01
C LEU A 45 -0.31 -9.46 4.13
N SER A 46 -0.67 -9.84 5.36
CA SER A 46 -0.55 -8.96 6.54
C SER A 46 0.91 -8.60 6.86
N ALA A 47 1.84 -9.56 6.74
CA ALA A 47 3.26 -9.29 6.93
C ALA A 47 3.79 -8.31 5.87
N ARG A 48 3.46 -8.55 4.59
CA ARG A 48 3.84 -7.65 3.50
C ARG A 48 3.23 -6.26 3.66
N ALA A 49 1.97 -6.17 4.09
CA ALA A 49 1.32 -4.89 4.36
C ALA A 49 2.07 -4.07 5.43
N ARG A 50 2.56 -4.72 6.49
CA ARG A 50 3.38 -4.06 7.53
C ARG A 50 4.70 -3.53 6.97
N GLU A 51 5.39 -4.31 6.14
CA GLU A 51 6.64 -3.85 5.51
C GLU A 51 6.42 -2.63 4.60
N VAL A 52 5.36 -2.66 3.77
CA VAL A 52 5.00 -1.52 2.93
C VAL A 52 4.62 -0.29 3.78
N ALA A 53 3.88 -0.50 4.87
CA ALA A 53 3.46 0.57 5.78
C ALA A 53 4.64 1.30 6.45
N LYS A 54 5.77 0.62 6.71
CA LYS A 54 6.98 1.27 7.25
C LYS A 54 7.49 2.40 6.34
N GLY A 55 7.29 2.27 5.03
CA GLY A 55 7.66 3.30 4.04
C GLY A 55 6.78 4.55 4.08
N PHE A 56 5.66 4.51 4.81
CA PHE A 56 4.74 5.64 5.00
C PHE A 56 4.89 6.26 6.40
N SER A 57 5.97 5.96 7.13
CA SER A 57 6.26 6.59 8.42
C SER A 57 6.64 8.06 8.27
N TYR A 58 6.38 8.86 9.31
CA TYR A 58 6.79 10.26 9.35
C TYR A 58 8.31 10.43 9.12
N GLU A 59 9.13 9.56 9.72
CA GLU A 59 10.58 9.61 9.53
C GLU A 59 11.00 9.35 8.08
N THR A 60 10.37 8.38 7.41
CA THR A 60 10.63 8.12 5.97
C THR A 60 10.20 9.31 5.11
N PHE A 61 9.06 9.91 5.43
CA PHE A 61 8.59 11.13 4.77
C PHE A 61 9.58 12.29 4.96
N ARG A 62 9.95 12.57 6.21
CA ARG A 62 10.89 13.65 6.57
C ARG A 62 12.24 13.46 5.89
N ALA A 63 12.79 12.25 5.89
CA ALA A 63 14.04 11.94 5.22
C ALA A 63 13.98 12.24 3.72
N ARG A 64 12.89 11.86 3.04
CA ARG A 64 12.68 12.15 1.61
C ARG A 64 12.55 13.65 1.34
N VAL A 65 11.81 14.39 2.16
CA VAL A 65 11.69 15.85 2.02
C VAL A 65 13.04 16.53 2.18
N ASN A 66 13.82 16.16 3.18
CA ASN A 66 15.16 16.72 3.39
C ASN A 66 16.08 16.45 2.21
N GLU A 67 16.02 15.26 1.60
CA GLU A 67 16.79 14.95 0.40
C GLU A 67 16.40 15.81 -0.79
N VAL A 68 15.10 16.04 -1.01
CA VAL A 68 14.62 16.93 -2.07
C VAL A 68 15.09 18.37 -1.84
N ILE A 69 14.99 18.87 -0.60
CA ILE A 69 15.50 20.21 -0.24
C ILE A 69 17.00 20.30 -0.54
N ARG A 70 17.79 19.30 -0.13
CA ARG A 70 19.24 19.26 -0.40
C ARG A 70 19.53 19.30 -1.90
N LEU A 71 18.81 18.53 -2.71
CA LEU A 71 18.98 18.52 -4.16
C LEU A 71 18.64 19.86 -4.81
N LEU A 72 17.57 20.52 -4.34
CA LEU A 72 17.18 21.83 -4.86
C LEU A 72 18.20 22.91 -4.47
N THR A 73 18.68 22.90 -3.24
CA THR A 73 19.70 23.87 -2.77
C THR A 73 21.06 23.63 -3.42
N ALA A 74 21.43 22.39 -3.69
CA ALA A 74 22.70 22.05 -4.35
C ALA A 74 22.74 22.42 -5.84
N LYS A 75 21.58 22.61 -6.49
CA LYS A 75 21.52 22.96 -7.91
C LYS A 75 21.73 24.45 -8.19
N GLY A 76 21.75 25.32 -7.16
CA GLY A 76 21.87 26.78 -7.34
C GLY A 76 20.71 27.38 -8.15
N PRO A 77 20.55 28.71 -8.19
CA PRO A 77 19.69 29.37 -9.16
C PRO A 77 20.17 29.12 -10.61
#